data_AF-A0A6G9ZEM5-F1
#
_entry.id   AF-A0A6G9ZEM5-F1
#
_cell.length_a   1.000
_cell.length_b   1.000
_cell.length_c   1.000
_cell.angle_alpha   90.00
_cell.angle_beta   90.00
_cell.angle_gamma   90.00
#
_symmetry.space_group_name_H-M   'P 1'
#
loop_
_entity.id
_entity.type
_entity.pdbx_description
1 polymer ?
#
loop_
_entity_poly.entity_id
_entity_poly.type
_entity_poly.pdbx_seq_one_letter_code
_entity_poly.pdbx_strand_id
1 'polypeptide(L)'
;MHSRRARFGDTIAEPKCLGDKPTAPKLDPLRERVEQLDHELKSVADRTEHYELSKLSTEANALLISAYQHGKIVLNVALAARTREIHDALHPTIFSPQPSVPELGLPEIEHEPVLEWNVVEEFER
;
A
#
# COMPACT_ATOMS: atom_id res chain seq x y z
N MET A 1 -15.88 23.44 -4.06
CA MET A 1 -15.93 22.28 -3.15
C MET A 1 -16.43 21.09 -3.95
N HIS A 2 -15.69 19.98 -3.97
CA HIS A 2 -16.10 18.76 -4.65
C HIS A 2 -17.19 18.02 -3.86
N SER A 3 -18.13 17.35 -4.54
CA SER A 3 -19.16 16.56 -3.89
C SER A 3 -18.55 15.34 -3.17
N ARG A 4 -19.23 14.78 -2.16
CA ARG A 4 -18.74 13.60 -1.42
C ARG A 4 -18.43 12.42 -2.36
N ARG A 5 -19.29 12.21 -3.35
CA ARG A 5 -19.13 11.21 -4.39
C ARG A 5 -17.88 11.44 -5.25
N ALA A 6 -17.60 12.69 -5.62
CA ALA A 6 -16.39 13.02 -6.36
C ALA A 6 -15.13 12.74 -5.53
N ARG A 7 -15.13 13.11 -4.23
CA ARG A 7 -14.01 12.82 -3.33
C ARG A 7 -13.75 11.32 -3.16
N PHE A 8 -14.79 10.49 -3.01
CA PHE A 8 -14.61 9.04 -3.04
C PHE A 8 -14.04 8.56 -4.38
N GLY A 9 -14.51 9.11 -5.50
CA GLY A 9 -13.98 8.79 -6.83
C GLY A 9 -12.48 9.12 -6.97
N ASP A 10 -12.06 10.28 -6.46
CA ASP A 10 -10.66 10.71 -6.48
C ASP A 10 -9.79 9.77 -5.61
N THR A 11 -10.25 9.43 -4.40
CA THR A 11 -9.55 8.50 -3.50
C THR A 11 -9.52 7.05 -4.04
N ILE A 12 -10.48 6.65 -4.88
CA ILE A 12 -10.48 5.36 -5.59
C ILE A 12 -9.50 5.37 -6.78
N ALA A 13 -9.36 6.52 -7.45
CA ALA A 13 -8.50 6.67 -8.61
C ALA A 13 -7.02 6.78 -8.22
N GLU A 14 -6.68 7.47 -7.12
CA GLU A 14 -5.30 7.66 -6.66
C GLU A 14 -4.51 6.35 -6.46
N PRO A 15 -5.03 5.30 -5.80
CA PRO A 15 -4.36 4.00 -5.69
C PRO A 15 -3.98 3.40 -7.03
N LYS A 16 -4.81 3.59 -8.07
CA LYS A 16 -4.54 3.09 -9.43
C LYS A 16 -3.38 3.83 -10.09
N CYS A 17 -3.08 5.06 -9.66
CA CYS A 17 -1.98 5.87 -10.16
C CYS A 17 -0.65 5.63 -9.42
N LEU A 18 -0.65 4.91 -8.29
CA LEU A 18 0.57 4.65 -7.50
C LEU A 18 1.51 3.61 -8.15
N GLY A 19 1.06 2.91 -9.18
CA GLY A 19 1.84 1.89 -9.89
C GLY A 19 2.02 0.59 -9.10
N ASP A 20 2.91 -0.28 -9.56
CA ASP A 20 3.05 -1.66 -9.06
C ASP A 20 3.73 -1.79 -7.69
N LYS A 21 4.30 -0.70 -7.16
CA LYS A 21 5.04 -0.71 -5.88
C LYS A 21 4.62 0.46 -4.98
N PRO A 22 3.39 0.43 -4.43
CA PRO A 22 2.96 1.44 -3.49
C PRO A 22 3.74 1.31 -2.17
N THR A 23 4.24 2.42 -1.64
CA THR A 23 4.96 2.50 -0.36
C THR A 23 4.05 3.02 0.75
N ALA A 24 4.39 2.74 2.02
CA ALA A 24 3.65 3.23 3.20
C ALA A 24 3.37 4.74 3.16
N PRO A 25 4.38 5.58 2.91
CA PRO A 25 4.19 7.03 2.92
C PRO A 25 3.20 7.52 1.85
N LYS A 26 3.00 6.74 0.79
CA LYS A 26 2.04 7.06 -0.29
C LYS A 26 0.63 6.54 0.01
N LEU A 27 0.50 5.47 0.79
CA LEU A 27 -0.78 4.87 1.15
C LEU A 27 -1.41 5.50 2.39
N ASP A 28 -0.61 5.94 3.36
CA ASP A 28 -1.12 6.54 4.61
C ASP A 28 -2.03 7.76 4.39
N PRO A 29 -1.70 8.74 3.52
CA PRO A 29 -2.58 9.87 3.27
C PRO A 29 -3.90 9.46 2.59
N LEU A 30 -3.91 8.37 1.82
CA LEU A 30 -5.13 7.85 1.21
C LEU A 30 -6.01 7.17 2.24
N ARG A 31 -5.41 6.45 3.19
CA ARG A 31 -6.11 5.84 4.33
C ARG A 31 -6.82 6.90 5.16
N GLU A 32 -6.11 7.94 5.56
CA GLU A 32 -6.67 9.05 6.35
C GLU A 32 -7.84 9.72 5.62
N ARG A 33 -7.76 9.89 4.29
CA ARG A 33 -8.85 10.44 3.49
C ARG A 33 -10.08 9.52 3.47
N VAL A 34 -9.90 8.20 3.35
CA VAL A 34 -11.03 7.26 3.40
C VAL A 34 -11.66 7.26 4.79
N GLU A 35 -10.86 7.22 5.86
CA GLU A 35 -11.35 7.30 7.24
C GLU A 35 -12.15 8.59 7.49
N GLN A 36 -11.67 9.73 6.98
CA GLN A 36 -12.38 10.99 7.08
C GLN A 36 -13.71 10.96 6.31
N LEU A 37 -13.72 10.41 5.09
CA LEU A 37 -14.93 10.27 4.28
C LEU A 37 -15.95 9.32 4.92
N ASP A 38 -15.49 8.24 5.56
CA ASP A 38 -16.32 7.30 6.32
C ASP A 38 -16.91 7.94 7.57
N HIS A 39 -16.13 8.78 8.26
CA HIS A 39 -16.64 9.57 9.37
C HIS A 39 -17.74 10.54 8.91
N GLU A 40 -17.54 11.21 7.77
CA GLU A 40 -18.56 12.08 7.19
C GLU A 40 -19.82 11.31 6.76
N LEU A 41 -19.68 10.06 6.32
CA LEU A 41 -20.78 9.21 5.89
C LEU A 41 -21.79 8.97 7.01
N LYS A 42 -21.32 8.87 8.27
CA LYS A 42 -22.18 8.76 9.47
C LYS A 42 -23.11 9.95 9.68
N SER A 43 -22.81 11.10 9.07
CA SER A 43 -23.62 12.33 9.16
C SER A 43 -24.68 12.44 8.06
N VAL A 44 -24.70 11.52 7.09
CA VAL A 44 -25.65 11.56 5.96
C VAL A 44 -27.01 11.04 6.41
N ALA A 45 -28.00 11.93 6.46
CA ALA A 45 -29.36 11.61 6.87
C ALA A 45 -30.18 10.92 5.76
N ASP A 46 -29.87 11.19 4.48
CA ASP A 46 -30.56 10.56 3.36
C ASP A 46 -30.10 9.10 3.21
N ARG A 47 -31.04 8.16 3.35
CA ARG A 47 -30.75 6.73 3.37
C ARG A 47 -30.26 6.21 2.01
N THR A 48 -30.74 6.78 0.91
CA THR A 48 -30.36 6.36 -0.44
C THR A 48 -28.96 6.88 -0.78
N GLU A 49 -28.68 8.14 -0.45
CA GLU A 49 -27.35 8.74 -0.58
C GLU A 49 -26.33 8.01 0.31
N HIS A 50 -26.69 7.73 1.57
CA HIS A 50 -25.85 6.95 2.49
C HIS A 50 -25.52 5.57 1.91
N TYR A 51 -26.51 4.87 1.35
CA TYR A 51 -26.29 3.55 0.76
C TYR A 51 -25.31 3.61 -0.43
N GLU A 52 -25.49 4.55 -1.34
CA GLU A 52 -24.58 4.71 -2.50
C GLU A 52 -23.16 5.13 -2.08
N LEU A 53 -23.03 6.01 -1.08
CA LEU A 53 -21.73 6.37 -0.52
C LEU A 53 -21.07 5.19 0.20
N SER A 54 -21.84 4.34 0.89
CA SER A 54 -21.29 3.18 1.61
C SER A 54 -20.67 2.13 0.67
N LYS A 55 -21.22 1.98 -0.54
CA LYS A 55 -20.61 1.14 -1.59
C LYS A 55 -19.26 1.70 -2.02
N LEU A 56 -19.18 3.01 -2.25
CA LEU A 56 -17.93 3.66 -2.67
C LEU A 56 -16.87 3.59 -1.56
N SER A 57 -17.28 3.73 -0.31
CA SER A 57 -16.43 3.49 0.86
C SER A 57 -15.88 2.06 0.88
N THR A 58 -16.74 1.06 0.69
CA THR A 58 -16.33 -0.35 0.65
C THR A 58 -15.33 -0.61 -0.49
N GLU A 59 -15.57 -0.05 -1.68
CA GLU A 59 -14.67 -0.16 -2.82
C GLU A 59 -13.31 0.51 -2.55
N ALA A 60 -13.31 1.73 -2.02
CA ALA A 60 -12.09 2.45 -1.68
C ALA A 60 -11.24 1.68 -0.66
N ASN A 61 -11.88 1.15 0.39
CA ASN A 61 -11.22 0.33 1.40
C ASN A 61 -10.64 -0.95 0.81
N ALA A 62 -11.39 -1.67 -0.03
CA ALA A 62 -10.90 -2.89 -0.68
C ALA A 62 -9.65 -2.63 -1.55
N LEU A 63 -9.62 -1.51 -2.28
CA LEU A 63 -8.47 -1.12 -3.10
C LEU A 63 -7.25 -0.77 -2.24
N LEU A 64 -7.43 -0.05 -1.14
CA LEU A 64 -6.34 0.26 -0.22
C LEU A 64 -5.75 -0.99 0.43
N ILE A 65 -6.61 -1.94 0.85
CA ILE A 65 -6.18 -3.22 1.40
C ILE A 65 -5.34 -3.99 0.37
N SER A 66 -5.80 -4.05 -0.88
CA SER A 66 -5.08 -4.72 -1.96
C SER A 66 -3.72 -4.06 -2.23
N ALA A 67 -3.66 -2.74 -2.31
CA ALA A 67 -2.42 -1.99 -2.51
C ALA A 67 -1.42 -2.23 -1.36
N TYR A 68 -1.91 -2.23 -0.12
CA TYR A 68 -1.13 -2.49 1.07
C TYR A 68 -0.55 -3.92 1.09
N GLN A 69 -1.37 -4.92 0.78
CA GLN A 69 -0.93 -6.32 0.67
C GLN A 69 0.15 -6.48 -0.41
N HIS A 70 -0.04 -5.82 -1.55
CA HIS A 70 0.95 -5.86 -2.63
C HIS A 70 2.28 -5.23 -2.19
N GLY A 71 2.25 -4.07 -1.52
CA GLY A 71 3.45 -3.45 -0.95
C GLY A 71 4.22 -4.38 -0.01
N LYS A 72 3.51 -5.10 0.88
CA LYS A 72 4.12 -6.09 1.77
C LYS A 72 4.77 -7.26 1.02
N ILE A 73 4.13 -7.76 -0.04
CA ILE A 73 4.70 -8.83 -0.88
C ILE A 73 5.99 -8.36 -1.53
N VAL A 74 5.99 -7.18 -2.14
CA VAL A 74 7.18 -6.61 -2.80
C VAL A 74 8.33 -6.44 -1.81
N LEU A 75 8.06 -5.93 -0.61
CA LEU A 75 9.07 -5.79 0.44
C LEU A 75 9.63 -7.14 0.86
N ASN A 76 8.78 -8.15 1.09
CA ASN A 76 9.21 -9.49 1.46
C ASN A 76 10.08 -10.15 0.38
N VAL A 77 9.73 -9.97 -0.89
CA VAL A 77 10.53 -10.47 -2.02
C VAL A 77 11.90 -9.78 -2.03
N ALA A 78 11.97 -8.47 -1.82
CA ALA A 78 13.23 -7.73 -1.75
C ALA A 78 14.11 -8.16 -0.57
N LEU A 79 13.50 -8.36 0.62
CA LEU A 79 14.19 -8.88 1.80
C LEU A 79 14.71 -10.31 1.57
N ALA A 80 13.92 -11.17 0.94
CA ALA A 80 14.32 -12.53 0.60
C ALA A 80 15.47 -12.55 -0.41
N ALA A 81 15.44 -11.68 -1.42
CA ALA A 81 16.53 -11.51 -2.39
C ALA A 81 17.82 -11.08 -1.69
N ARG A 82 17.76 -10.07 -0.81
CA ARG A 82 18.92 -9.62 -0.03
C ARG A 82 19.46 -10.69 0.91
N THR A 83 18.56 -11.41 1.59
CA THR A 83 18.95 -12.52 2.48
C THR A 83 19.66 -13.60 1.70
N ARG A 84 19.19 -13.90 0.48
CA ARG A 84 19.86 -14.82 -0.44
C ARG A 84 21.23 -14.30 -0.87
N GLU A 85 21.37 -13.03 -1.22
CA GLU A 85 22.66 -12.43 -1.58
C GLU A 85 23.68 -12.54 -0.43
N ILE A 86 23.27 -12.22 0.79
CA ILE A 86 24.12 -12.33 1.99
C ILE A 86 24.48 -13.81 2.22
N HIS A 87 23.50 -14.71 2.14
CA HIS A 87 23.74 -16.14 2.30
C HIS A 87 24.71 -16.68 1.24
N ASP A 88 24.52 -16.32 -0.03
CA ASP A 88 25.39 -16.74 -1.14
C ASP A 88 26.82 -16.17 -0.99
N ALA A 89 26.97 -14.96 -0.42
CA ALA A 89 28.27 -14.40 -0.09
C ALA A 89 28.97 -15.13 1.08
N LEU A 90 28.22 -15.59 2.08
CA LEU A 90 28.74 -16.34 3.23
C LEU A 90 28.98 -17.83 2.92
N HIS A 91 28.19 -18.40 2.02
CA HIS A 91 28.20 -19.81 1.65
C HIS A 91 28.25 -19.97 0.13
N PRO A 92 29.36 -19.57 -0.50
CA PRO A 92 29.48 -19.63 -1.96
C PRO A 92 29.38 -21.08 -2.45
N THR A 93 28.47 -21.30 -3.39
CA THR A 93 28.31 -22.57 -4.10
C THR A 93 28.62 -22.38 -5.59
N ILE A 94 28.71 -23.47 -6.34
CA ILE A 94 28.86 -23.42 -7.80
C ILE A 94 27.69 -22.69 -8.51
N PHE A 95 26.56 -22.50 -7.83
CA PHE A 95 25.37 -21.80 -8.35
C PHE A 95 25.25 -20.35 -7.85
N SER A 96 26.18 -19.89 -7.01
CA SER A 96 26.17 -18.51 -6.53
C SER A 96 26.46 -17.56 -7.69
N PRO A 97 25.78 -16.40 -7.75
CA PRO A 97 26.00 -15.42 -8.80
C PRO A 97 27.48 -14.99 -8.79
N GLN A 98 28.15 -15.17 -9.93
CA GLN A 98 29.54 -14.77 -10.09
C GLN A 98 29.59 -13.24 -10.22
N PRO A 99 30.42 -12.54 -9.42
CA PRO A 99 30.51 -11.10 -9.49
C PRO A 99 31.01 -10.68 -10.88
N SER A 100 30.13 -10.06 -11.66
CA SER A 100 30.54 -9.26 -12.81
C SER A 100 30.92 -7.88 -12.27
N VAL A 101 32.22 -7.62 -12.18
CA VAL A 101 32.80 -6.32 -11.76
C VAL A 101 32.78 -5.37 -12.99
N PRO A 102 32.64 -4.02 -12.88
CA PRO A 102 32.41 -3.13 -11.73
C PRO A 102 31.28 -2.07 -11.90
N GLU A 103 31.15 -1.26 -10.85
CA GLU A 103 30.59 0.11 -10.77
C GLU A 103 29.07 0.24 -10.79
N LEU A 104 28.51 0.74 -9.68
CA LEU A 104 27.53 1.83 -9.71
C LEU A 104 27.18 2.26 -8.28
N GLY A 105 27.08 3.59 -8.11
CA GLY A 105 26.64 4.24 -6.89
C GLY A 105 25.35 3.62 -6.35
N LEU A 106 25.41 3.26 -5.08
CA LEU A 106 24.28 2.80 -4.30
C LEU A 106 23.25 3.95 -4.20
N PRO A 107 21.97 3.76 -4.52
CA PRO A 107 20.95 4.55 -3.87
C PRO A 107 20.86 4.03 -2.43
N GLU A 108 21.16 4.91 -1.49
CA GLU A 108 20.97 4.73 -0.06
C GLU A 108 19.47 4.47 0.17
N ILE A 109 19.09 3.23 0.45
CA ILE A 109 17.69 2.92 0.79
C ILE A 109 17.54 3.34 2.25
N GLU A 110 17.03 4.55 2.44
CA GLU A 110 16.53 5.02 3.74
C GLU A 110 15.59 3.95 4.30
N HIS A 111 15.77 3.62 5.58
CA HIS A 111 14.86 2.76 6.33
C HIS A 111 13.46 3.43 6.36
N GLU A 112 12.65 3.20 5.32
CA GLU A 112 11.26 3.65 5.31
C GLU A 112 10.44 2.84 6.33
N PRO A 113 9.49 3.50 7.00
CA PRO A 113 8.73 2.92 8.10
C PRO A 113 8.01 1.65 7.68
N VAL A 114 8.08 0.65 8.57
CA VAL A 114 7.36 -0.62 8.45
C VAL A 114 5.88 -0.32 8.31
N LEU A 115 5.26 -0.82 7.24
CA LEU A 115 3.82 -0.90 7.07
C LEU A 115 3.24 -1.76 8.21
N GLU A 116 2.88 -1.12 9.32
CA GLU A 116 2.17 -1.71 10.46
C GLU A 116 0.70 -1.31 10.43
N TRP A 117 -0.01 -1.76 9.42
CA TRP A 117 -1.47 -1.81 9.43
C TRP A 117 -1.95 -3.24 9.66
N ASN A 118 -2.61 -3.46 10.81
CA ASN A 118 -3.34 -4.67 11.15
C ASN A 118 -4.75 -4.60 10.55
N VAL A 119 -4.82 -4.73 9.23
CA VAL A 119 -6.06 -4.64 8.43
C VAL A 119 -7.15 -5.63 8.89
N VAL A 120 -6.77 -6.78 9.46
CA VAL A 120 -7.70 -7.89 9.70
C VAL A 120 -8.61 -7.66 10.92
N GLU A 121 -8.16 -6.93 11.95
CA GLU A 121 -8.97 -6.75 13.17
C GLU A 121 -9.91 -5.53 13.13
N GLU A 122 -9.63 -4.54 12.27
CA GLU A 122 -10.36 -3.27 12.26
C GLU A 122 -11.58 -3.25 11.31
N PHE A 123 -11.58 -4.11 10.28
CA PHE A 123 -12.67 -4.21 9.30
C PHE A 123 -13.74 -5.27 9.63
N GLU A 124 -13.49 -6.16 10.60
CA GLU A 124 -14.46 -7.16 11.05
C GLU A 124 -15.34 -6.69 12.24
N ARG A 125 -15.24 -5.41 12.65
CA ARG A 125 -15.97 -4.84 13.80
C ARG A 125 -17.14 -3.93 13.42
#